data_AF-A0AA94END2-F1
#
_entry.id   AF-A0AA94END2-F1
#
_cell.length_a   1.000
_cell.length_b   1.000
_cell.length_c   1.000
_cell.angle_alpha   90.00
_cell.angle_beta   90.00
_cell.angle_gamma   90.00
#
_symmetry.space_group_name_H-M   'P 1'
#
loop_
_entity.id
_entity.type
_entity.pdbx_description
1 polymer ?
#
loop_
_entity_poly.entity_id
_entity_poly.type
_entity_poly.pdbx_seq_one_letter_code
_entity_poly.pdbx_strand_id
1 'polypeptide(L)'
;MHTIKGYHAHIYYDASTLAQARALCEQAAQTFALQMGRMHERPVGPHPDWSCQLAFGPELIGEVLPWLALNRKGLVVFLHPDTGDDLLDHTEHAIWMGAIRPLDLAVF
;
A
#
# COMPACT_ATOMS: atom_id res chain seq x y z
N MET A 1 -16.97 14.61 -9.74
CA MET A 1 -15.82 13.72 -9.96
C MET A 1 -14.86 13.94 -8.81
N HIS A 2 -14.54 12.89 -8.05
CA HIS A 2 -13.52 13.01 -7.02
C HIS A 2 -12.16 13.17 -7.71
N THR A 3 -11.39 14.18 -7.31
CA THR A 3 -10.03 14.37 -7.81
C THR A 3 -9.10 13.52 -6.96
N ILE A 4 -8.40 12.57 -7.57
CA ILE A 4 -7.38 11.76 -6.89
C ILE A 4 -6.14 12.62 -6.68
N LYS A 5 -5.76 12.83 -5.42
CA LYS A 5 -4.60 13.64 -5.01
C LYS A 5 -3.32 12.82 -4.95
N GLY A 6 -3.45 11.51 -4.79
CA GLY A 6 -2.36 10.56 -4.69
C GLY A 6 -2.87 9.15 -4.49
N TYR A 7 -1.94 8.23 -4.24
CA TYR A 7 -2.23 6.85 -3.89
C TYR A 7 -1.32 6.42 -2.75
N HIS A 8 -1.82 5.51 -1.92
CA HIS A 8 -1.03 4.76 -0.97
C HIS A 8 -1.06 3.28 -1.32
N ALA A 9 0.11 2.65 -1.35
CA ALA A 9 0.24 1.21 -1.40
C ALA A 9 0.83 0.72 -0.07
N HIS A 10 0.10 -0.12 0.64
CA HIS A 10 0.52 -0.79 1.86
C HIS A 10 0.98 -2.20 1.51
N ILE A 11 2.30 -2.42 1.63
CA ILE A 11 2.90 -3.74 1.48
C ILE A 11 2.70 -4.47 2.81
N TYR A 12 1.90 -5.53 2.81
CA TYR A 12 1.64 -6.34 4.00
C TYR A 12 2.61 -7.50 4.11
N TYR A 13 3.08 -7.72 5.33
CA TYR A 13 4.05 -8.75 5.68
C TYR A 13 3.86 -9.18 7.13
N ASP A 14 4.76 -10.04 7.60
CA ASP A 14 4.90 -10.47 8.98
C ASP A 14 6.39 -10.68 9.31
N ALA A 15 6.68 -11.23 10.48
CA ALA A 15 8.04 -11.52 10.91
C ALA A 15 8.82 -12.42 9.92
N SER A 16 8.15 -13.35 9.25
CA SER A 16 8.79 -14.29 8.33
C SER A 16 9.17 -13.65 6.98
N THR A 17 8.48 -12.56 6.62
CA THR A 17 8.63 -11.89 5.32
C THR A 17 9.15 -10.46 5.41
N LEU A 18 9.53 -9.99 6.61
CA LEU A 18 10.03 -8.64 6.87
C LEU A 18 11.19 -8.23 5.93
N ALA A 19 12.20 -9.08 5.77
CA ALA A 19 13.35 -8.77 4.92
C ALA A 19 12.94 -8.62 3.44
N GLN A 20 12.00 -9.45 2.97
CA GLN A 20 11.46 -9.39 1.63
C GLN A 20 10.67 -8.09 1.40
N ALA A 21 9.79 -7.73 2.34
CA ALA A 21 9.00 -6.52 2.26
C ALA A 21 9.87 -5.26 2.29
N ARG A 22 10.88 -5.23 3.18
CA ARG A 22 11.86 -4.14 3.24
C ARG A 22 12.57 -3.95 1.89
N ALA A 23 13.08 -5.04 1.32
CA ALA A 23 13.77 -4.97 0.03
C ALA A 23 12.85 -4.46 -1.09
N LEU A 24 11.58 -4.88 -1.13
CA LEU A 24 10.60 -4.39 -2.10
C LEU A 24 10.35 -2.89 -1.94
N CYS A 25 10.11 -2.42 -0.71
CA CYS A 25 9.84 -1.01 -0.42
C CYS A 25 11.04 -0.11 -0.74
N GLU A 26 12.24 -0.53 -0.35
CA GLU A 26 13.48 0.21 -0.64
C GLU A 26 13.74 0.26 -2.15
N GLN A 27 13.54 -0.84 -2.87
CA GLN A 27 13.67 -0.85 -4.33
C GLN A 27 12.64 0.06 -5.00
N ALA A 28 11.39 0.07 -4.52
CA ALA A 28 10.36 0.96 -5.03
C ALA A 28 10.74 2.45 -4.82
N ALA A 29 11.24 2.79 -3.64
CA ALA A 29 11.70 4.15 -3.31
C ALA A 29 12.95 4.59 -4.09
N GLN A 30 13.79 3.65 -4.53
CA GLN A 30 14.92 3.94 -5.41
C GLN A 30 14.50 4.10 -6.88
N THR A 31 13.41 3.44 -7.28
CA THR A 31 12.97 3.37 -8.69
C THR A 31 12.02 4.51 -9.05
N PHE A 32 11.14 4.90 -8.14
CA PHE A 32 10.07 5.86 -8.39
C PHE A 32 10.17 7.06 -7.46
N ALA A 33 9.62 8.20 -7.89
CA ALA A 33 9.47 9.39 -7.06
C ALA A 33 8.32 9.22 -6.06
N LEU A 34 8.48 8.29 -5.12
CA LEU A 34 7.52 7.95 -4.07
C LEU A 34 8.14 8.10 -2.68
N GLN A 35 7.28 8.24 -1.67
CA GLN A 35 7.69 8.30 -0.27
C GLN A 35 7.46 6.95 0.40
N MET A 36 8.55 6.35 0.89
CA MET A 36 8.50 5.14 1.71
C MET A 36 8.30 5.52 3.18
N GLY A 37 7.27 4.95 3.79
CA GLY A 37 6.97 5.07 5.22
C GLY A 37 7.78 4.12 6.10
N ARG A 38 7.44 4.08 7.37
CA ARG A 38 8.08 3.17 8.34
C ARG A 38 7.69 1.71 8.06
N MET A 39 8.62 0.80 8.32
CA MET A 39 8.31 -0.62 8.47
C MET A 39 7.62 -0.84 9.83
N HIS A 40 6.28 -0.92 9.84
CA HIS A 40 5.51 -1.21 11.04
C HIS A 40 5.44 -2.71 11.31
N GLU A 41 6.14 -3.17 12.35
CA GLU A 41 6.14 -4.57 12.80
C GLU A 41 4.96 -4.88 13.76
N ARG A 42 3.80 -4.29 13.47
CA ARG A 42 2.51 -4.51 14.16
C ARG A 42 1.36 -3.93 13.33
N PRO A 43 0.11 -4.38 13.54
CA PRO A 43 -1.08 -3.69 13.04
C PRO A 43 -1.12 -2.21 13.50
N VAL A 44 -1.48 -1.31 12.59
CA VAL A 44 -1.59 0.13 12.84
C VAL A 44 -2.76 0.69 12.03
N GLY A 45 -3.62 1.48 12.68
CA GLY A 45 -4.79 2.06 12.03
C GLY A 45 -5.70 0.97 11.46
N PRO A 46 -6.15 1.08 10.20
CA PRO A 46 -7.06 0.12 9.60
C PRO A 46 -6.37 -1.18 9.15
N HIS A 47 -5.04 -1.25 9.21
CA HIS A 47 -4.27 -2.35 8.63
C HIS A 47 -4.17 -3.54 9.59
N PRO A 48 -4.67 -4.74 9.19
CA PRO A 48 -4.71 -5.91 10.06
C PRO A 48 -3.36 -6.64 10.19
N ASP A 49 -2.42 -6.35 9.29
CA ASP A 49 -1.09 -6.98 9.22
C ASP A 49 0.01 -5.94 9.49
N TRP A 50 1.26 -6.42 9.57
CA TRP A 50 2.42 -5.52 9.54
C TRP A 50 2.49 -4.88 8.16
N SER A 51 2.89 -3.62 8.09
CA SER A 51 2.84 -2.90 6.82
C SER A 51 3.94 -1.86 6.64
N CYS A 52 4.17 -1.50 5.38
CA CYS A 52 4.95 -0.34 4.97
C CYS A 52 4.18 0.38 3.88
N GLN A 53 3.94 1.66 4.09
CA GLN A 53 3.25 2.52 3.14
C GLN A 53 4.24 3.05 2.09
N LEU A 54 3.82 3.04 0.83
CA LEU A 54 4.45 3.75 -0.27
C LEU A 54 3.43 4.79 -0.78
N ALA A 55 3.75 6.07 -0.65
CA ALA A 55 2.87 7.17 -1.07
C ALA A 55 3.40 7.83 -2.34
N PHE A 56 2.54 8.05 -3.33
CA PHE A 56 2.94 8.61 -4.63
C PHE A 56 1.82 9.41 -5.31
N GLY A 57 2.21 10.30 -6.22
CA GLY A 57 1.29 11.12 -7.01
C GLY A 57 0.50 10.31 -8.04
N PRO A 58 -0.68 10.81 -8.46
CA PRO A 58 -1.56 10.09 -9.37
C PRO A 58 -0.93 9.77 -10.73
N GLU A 59 0.04 10.57 -11.18
CA GLU A 59 0.80 10.37 -12.41
C GLU A 59 1.61 9.07 -12.43
N LEU A 60 2.03 8.58 -11.26
CA LEU A 60 2.87 7.37 -11.15
C LEU A 60 2.08 6.06 -11.11
N ILE A 61 0.74 6.11 -11.05
CA ILE A 61 -0.07 4.89 -10.91
C ILE A 61 0.16 3.89 -12.06
N GLY A 62 0.35 4.39 -13.28
CA GLY A 62 0.61 3.58 -14.47
C GLY A 62 1.96 2.86 -14.46
N GLU A 63 2.87 3.26 -13.58
CA GLU A 63 4.21 2.66 -13.44
C GLU A 63 4.31 1.81 -12.18
N VAL A 64 3.87 2.35 -11.04
CA VAL A 64 4.01 1.70 -9.72
C VAL A 64 3.11 0.47 -9.62
N LEU A 65 1.85 0.54 -10.05
CA LEU A 65 0.91 -0.58 -9.96
C LEU A 65 1.40 -1.82 -10.75
N PRO A 66 1.73 -1.75 -12.06
CA PRO A 66 2.23 -2.92 -12.76
C PRO A 66 3.59 -3.39 -12.23
N TRP A 67 4.45 -2.49 -11.77
CA TRP A 67 5.72 -2.89 -11.15
C TRP A 67 5.50 -3.70 -9.87
N LEU A 68 4.60 -3.28 -8.98
CA LEU A 68 4.25 -4.03 -7.78
C LEU A 68 3.63 -5.39 -8.14
N ALA A 69 2.74 -5.43 -9.13
CA ALA A 69 2.12 -6.66 -9.59
C ALA A 69 3.16 -7.72 -10.02
N LEU A 70 4.25 -7.29 -10.67
CA LEU A 70 5.33 -8.16 -11.13
C LEU A 70 6.37 -8.49 -10.04
N ASN A 71 6.61 -7.58 -9.09
CA ASN A 71 7.74 -7.67 -8.17
C ASN A 71 7.37 -8.05 -6.73
N ARG A 72 6.08 -8.07 -6.35
CA ARG A 72 5.65 -8.34 -4.96
C ARG A 72 6.02 -9.74 -4.43
N LYS A 73 6.38 -10.69 -5.29
CA LYS A 73 6.88 -12.04 -4.91
C LYS A 73 6.01 -12.73 -3.84
N GLY A 74 4.69 -12.62 -3.97
CA GLY A 74 3.72 -13.24 -3.06
C GLY A 74 3.22 -12.35 -1.91
N LEU A 75 3.88 -11.22 -1.62
CA LEU A 75 3.39 -10.25 -0.63
C LEU A 75 2.02 -9.71 -1.04
N VAL A 76 1.17 -9.45 -0.05
CA VAL A 76 -0.13 -8.80 -0.26
C VAL A 76 0.08 -7.30 -0.35
N VAL A 77 -0.58 -6.65 -1.30
CA VAL A 77 -0.57 -5.20 -1.43
C VAL A 77 -2.00 -4.69 -1.39
N PHE A 78 -2.25 -3.80 -0.44
CA PHE A 78 -3.46 -2.99 -0.37
C PHE A 78 -3.16 -1.61 -0.94
N LEU A 79 -3.84 -1.19 -1.99
CA LEU A 79 -3.68 0.11 -2.62
C LEU A 79 -5.00 0.86 -2.59
N HIS A 80 -4.96 2.15 -2.30
CA HIS A 80 -6.14 3.02 -2.37
C HIS A 80 -5.77 4.42 -2.88
N PRO A 81 -6.70 5.13 -3.54
CA PRO A 81 -6.52 6.55 -3.85
C PRO A 81 -6.63 7.40 -2.58
N ASP A 82 -6.11 8.62 -2.64
CA ASP A 82 -6.45 9.70 -1.71
C ASP A 82 -7.39 10.67 -2.42
N THR A 83 -8.67 10.61 -2.07
CA THR A 83 -9.72 11.51 -2.57
C THR A 83 -10.17 12.53 -1.51
N GLY A 84 -9.76 12.33 -0.26
CA GLY A 84 -10.22 13.06 0.92
C GLY A 84 -11.45 12.45 1.62
N ASP A 85 -11.90 11.27 1.20
CA ASP A 85 -12.88 10.45 1.92
C ASP A 85 -12.21 9.13 2.32
N ASP A 86 -11.56 9.15 3.49
CA ASP A 86 -10.71 8.04 3.93
C ASP A 86 -11.48 6.72 4.02
N LEU A 87 -12.74 6.74 4.47
CA LEU A 87 -13.53 5.52 4.58
C LEU A 87 -13.83 4.91 3.21
N LEU A 88 -14.29 5.70 2.25
CA LEU A 88 -14.55 5.20 0.88
C LEU A 88 -13.26 4.79 0.18
N ASP A 89 -12.19 5.54 0.38
CA ASP A 89 -10.87 5.23 -0.16
C ASP A 89 -10.41 3.84 0.31
N HIS A 90 -10.61 3.52 1.58
CA HIS A 90 -10.19 2.23 2.15
C HIS A 90 -11.18 1.08 1.92
N THR A 91 -12.38 1.35 1.43
CA THR A 91 -13.44 0.34 1.25
C THR A 91 -13.79 0.16 -0.23
N GLU A 92 -14.61 1.07 -0.76
CA GLU A 92 -15.17 0.98 -2.12
C GLU A 92 -14.13 1.26 -3.21
N HIS A 93 -13.09 2.03 -2.91
CA HIS A 93 -12.02 2.35 -3.86
C HIS A 93 -10.76 1.49 -3.68
N ALA A 94 -10.84 0.45 -2.83
CA ALA A 94 -9.73 -0.44 -2.53
C ALA A 94 -9.30 -1.27 -3.75
N ILE A 95 -7.99 -1.35 -3.97
CA ILE A 95 -7.36 -2.18 -5.00
C ILE A 95 -6.43 -3.17 -4.30
N TRP A 96 -6.60 -4.46 -4.61
CA TRP A 96 -5.83 -5.53 -3.96
C TRP A 96 -4.99 -6.31 -4.96
N MET A 97 -3.75 -6.61 -4.56
CA MET A 97 -2.89 -7.58 -5.24
C MET A 97 -2.57 -8.72 -4.27
N GLY A 98 -2.97 -9.95 -4.63
CA GLY A 98 -2.87 -11.10 -3.74
C GLY A 98 -4.18 -11.34 -2.98
N ALA A 99 -4.09 -11.60 -1.68
CA ALA A 99 -5.26 -11.82 -0.84
C ALA A 99 -5.91 -10.50 -0.40
N ILE A 100 -7.24 -10.48 -0.31
CA ILE A 100 -7.98 -9.39 0.34
C ILE A 100 -7.91 -9.59 1.85
N ARG A 101 -7.67 -8.52 2.61
CA ARG A 101 -7.61 -8.56 4.08
C ARG A 101 -8.76 -7.75 4.69
N PRO A 102 -9.37 -8.22 5.78
CA PRO A 102 -10.43 -7.48 6.46
C PRO A 102 -9.80 -6.32 7.24
N LEU A 103 -9.91 -5.10 6.72
CA LEU A 103 -9.43 -3.90 7.40
C LEU A 103 -10.23 -3.64 8.69
N ASP A 104 -9.60 -3.03 9.68
CA ASP A 104 -10.29 -2.51 10.86
C ASP A 104 -10.88 -1.14 10.53
N LEU A 105 -12.18 -1.10 10.21
CA LEU A 105 -12.86 0.12 9.79
C LEU A 105 -13.34 0.99 10.96
N ALA A 106 -13.18 0.54 12.21
CA ALA A 106 -13.66 1.29 13.38
C ALA A 106 -12.86 2.59 13.66
N VAL A 107 -11.79 2.83 12.91
CA VAL A 107 -10.86 3.95 13.10
C VAL A 107 -11.15 5.17 12.22
N PHE A 108 -12.09 5.07 11.28
CA PHE A 108 -12.50 6.17 10.39
C PHE A 108 -13.60 7.04 10.98
#